data_AF-A0A920EHR2-F1
#
_entry.id   AF-A0A920EHR2-F1
#
_cell.length_a   1.000
_cell.length_b   1.000
_cell.length_c   1.000
_cell.angle_alpha   90.00
_cell.angle_beta   90.00
_cell.angle_gamma   90.00
#
_symmetry.space_group_name_H-M   'P 1'
#
loop_
_entity.id
_entity.type
_entity.pdbx_description
1 polymer ?
#
loop_
_entity_poly.entity_id
_entity_poly.type
_entity_poly.pdbx_seq_one_letter_code
_entity_poly.pdbx_strand_id
1 'polypeptide(L)'
;MKREPFKVDFIYQLEIVKKYQRSGAKHISLISAVGADPNSWNYYLKIKGMLEREIIKLGFESTNIFRPGHLLGNKFRLDIRLADLASFIVDPFLHGSFKKFRSISAKKLSAFVVNDKEKKEAINYFEFNDFI
;
A
#
# COMPACT_ATOMS: atom_id res chain seq x y z
N MET A 1 11.37 1.24 21.95
CA MET A 1 10.15 0.93 21.16
C MET A 1 10.43 1.26 19.69
N LYS A 2 10.22 0.32 18.77
CA LYS A 2 11.00 0.07 17.53
C LYS A 2 11.13 1.28 16.57
N ARG A 3 12.35 1.83 16.41
CA ARG A 3 12.70 2.87 15.42
C ARG A 3 12.79 2.34 13.97
N GLU A 4 12.80 1.02 13.79
CA GLU A 4 13.06 0.39 12.49
C GLU A 4 11.97 0.61 11.43
N PRO A 5 10.65 0.46 11.72
CA PRO A 5 9.63 0.67 10.69
C PRO A 5 9.62 2.09 10.16
N PHE A 6 9.83 3.10 11.02
CA PHE A 6 9.92 4.48 10.53
C PHE A 6 11.14 4.69 9.62
N LYS A 7 12.27 4.09 9.97
CA LYS A 7 13.48 4.19 9.15
C LYS A 7 13.28 3.56 7.77
N VAL A 8 12.69 2.36 7.71
CA VAL A 8 12.53 1.60 6.47
C VAL A 8 11.30 2.03 5.68
N ASP A 9 10.12 2.09 6.30
CA ASP A 9 8.84 2.39 5.66
C ASP A 9 8.57 3.88 5.45
N PHE A 10 9.39 4.78 6.01
CA PHE A 10 9.27 6.22 5.76
C PHE A 10 10.57 6.81 5.20
N ILE A 11 11.64 6.86 6.01
CA ILE A 11 12.85 7.60 5.66
C ILE A 11 13.47 7.06 4.37
N TYR A 12 13.78 5.77 4.31
CA TYR A 12 14.45 5.18 3.15
C TYR A 12 13.60 5.28 1.88
N GLN A 13 12.30 4.98 1.97
CA GLN A 13 11.42 5.07 0.82
C GLN A 13 11.32 6.51 0.30
N LEU A 14 11.14 7.50 1.18
CA LEU A 14 11.05 8.90 0.79
C LEU A 14 12.34 9.39 0.12
N GLU A 15 13.50 9.05 0.68
CA GLU A 15 14.78 9.46 0.10
C GLU A 15 15.05 8.81 -1.26
N ILE A 16 14.66 7.54 -1.42
CA ILE A 16 14.71 6.85 -2.72
C ILE A 16 13.81 7.57 -3.73
N VAL A 17 12.56 7.86 -3.39
CA VAL A 17 11.61 8.52 -4.29
C VAL A 17 12.08 9.93 -4.67
N LYS A 18 12.60 10.72 -3.72
CA LYS A 18 13.21 12.04 -4.01
C LYS A 18 14.41 11.93 -4.96
N LYS A 19 15.21 10.88 -4.85
CA LYS A 19 16.32 10.64 -5.78
C LYS A 19 15.79 10.35 -7.19
N TYR A 20 14.77 9.50 -7.31
CA TYR A 20 14.13 9.21 -8.61
C TYR A 20 13.48 10.44 -9.24
N GLN A 21 12.77 11.25 -8.45
CA GLN A 21 12.16 12.52 -8.91
C GLN A 21 13.23 13.45 -9.50
N ARG A 22 14.35 13.64 -8.78
CA ARG A 22 15.48 14.48 -9.25
C ARG A 22 16.16 13.92 -10.50
N SER A 23 16.06 12.62 -10.76
CA SER A 23 16.54 11.99 -11.99
C SER A 23 15.55 12.13 -13.17
N GLY A 24 14.46 12.89 -13.02
CA GLY A 24 13.47 13.12 -14.08
C GLY A 24 12.39 12.06 -14.18
N ALA A 25 12.21 11.21 -13.15
CA ALA A 25 11.08 10.28 -13.12
C ALA A 25 9.76 11.06 -13.05
N LYS A 26 8.87 10.77 -14.00
CA LYS A 26 7.56 11.43 -14.14
C LYS A 26 6.42 10.70 -13.44
N HIS A 27 6.61 9.41 -13.17
CA HIS A 27 5.58 8.55 -12.60
C HIS A 27 6.13 7.76 -11.41
N ILE A 28 5.28 7.51 -10.42
CA ILE A 28 5.62 6.71 -9.25
C ILE A 28 4.45 5.79 -8.87
N SER A 29 4.79 4.57 -8.47
CA SER A 29 3.86 3.58 -7.94
C SER A 29 4.29 3.19 -6.53
N LEU A 30 3.38 3.30 -5.56
CA LEU A 30 3.62 3.01 -4.15
C LEU A 30 2.68 1.92 -3.64
N ILE A 31 3.24 0.83 -3.11
CA ILE A 31 2.48 -0.14 -2.32
C ILE A 31 2.39 0.34 -0.87
N SER A 32 1.19 0.77 -0.50
CA SER A 32 0.81 1.26 0.82
C SER A 32 -0.03 0.21 1.56
N ALA A 33 -1.09 0.63 2.27
CA ALA A 33 -2.01 -0.23 3.00
C ALA A 33 -3.41 0.38 3.06
N VAL A 34 -4.43 -0.47 3.12
CA VAL A 34 -5.80 -0.04 3.40
C VAL A 34 -5.87 0.71 4.73
N GLY A 35 -6.57 1.85 4.74
CA GLY A 35 -6.70 2.69 5.93
C GLY A 35 -5.43 3.47 6.31
N ALA A 36 -4.43 3.54 5.43
CA ALA A 36 -3.30 4.45 5.60
C ALA A 36 -3.80 5.90 5.78
N ASP A 37 -3.44 6.49 6.92
CA ASP A 37 -3.83 7.83 7.31
C ASP A 37 -2.76 8.41 8.24
N PRO A 38 -2.14 9.57 7.92
CA PRO A 38 -1.14 10.21 8.78
C PRO A 38 -1.64 10.61 10.17
N ASN A 39 -2.95 10.60 10.40
CA ASN A 39 -3.58 10.84 11.70
C ASN A 39 -4.00 9.55 12.43
N SER A 40 -3.74 8.38 11.85
CA SER A 40 -4.11 7.10 12.44
C SER A 40 -3.44 6.87 13.80
N TRP A 41 -4.18 6.23 14.72
CA TRP A 41 -3.66 5.77 16.00
C TRP A 41 -2.81 4.50 15.84
N ASN A 42 -3.02 3.76 14.74
CA ASN A 42 -2.18 2.64 14.37
C ASN A 42 -0.87 3.16 13.77
N TYR A 43 0.26 2.90 14.45
CA TYR A 43 1.57 3.40 14.06
C TYR A 43 1.99 3.02 12.63
N TYR A 44 1.65 1.82 12.16
CA TYR A 44 1.96 1.38 10.80
C TYR A 44 1.15 2.17 9.75
N LEU A 45 -0.16 2.29 9.96
CA LEU A 45 -1.05 3.06 9.07
C LEU A 45 -0.70 4.55 9.09
N LYS A 46 -0.26 5.06 10.24
CA LYS A 46 0.28 6.42 10.38
C LYS A 46 1.49 6.64 9.50
N ILE A 47 2.48 5.74 9.56
CA ILE A 47 3.70 5.82 8.75
C ILE A 47 3.35 5.77 7.26
N LYS A 48 2.52 4.81 6.84
CA LYS A 48 2.12 4.66 5.44
C LYS A 48 1.39 5.90 4.93
N GLY A 49 0.45 6.45 5.70
CA GLY A 49 -0.27 7.67 5.34
C GLY A 49 0.63 8.92 5.32
N MET A 50 1.61 9.02 6.23
CA MET A 50 2.62 10.08 6.17
C MET A 50 3.46 9.98 4.88
N LEU A 51 3.91 8.77 4.51
CA LEU A 51 4.69 8.57 3.30
C LEU A 51 3.91 8.95 2.04
N GLU A 52 2.66 8.49 1.93
CA GLU A 52 1.78 8.86 0.81
C GLU A 52 1.67 10.38 0.67
N ARG A 53 1.43 11.08 1.78
CA ARG A 53 1.33 12.55 1.80
C ARG A 53 2.62 13.21 1.28
N GLU A 54 3.79 12.74 1.72
CA GLU A 54 5.06 13.32 1.28
C GLU A 54 5.36 13.01 -0.19
N ILE A 55 5.04 11.82 -0.69
CA ILE A 55 5.23 11.46 -2.10
C ILE A 55 4.32 12.31 -3.00
N ILE A 56 3.06 12.52 -2.61
CA ILE A 56 2.13 13.36 -3.37
C ILE A 56 2.66 14.80 -3.52
N LYS A 57 3.27 15.37 -2.47
CA LYS A 57 3.86 16.71 -2.51
C LYS A 57 5.03 16.84 -3.50
N LEU A 58 5.64 15.73 -3.92
CA LEU A 58 6.71 15.75 -4.92
C LEU A 58 6.20 16.03 -6.33
N GLY A 59 4.88 15.99 -6.57
CA GLY A 59 4.29 16.48 -7.82
C GLY A 59 4.69 15.68 -9.06
N PHE A 60 4.76 14.34 -8.95
CA PHE A 60 4.88 13.49 -10.13
C PHE A 60 3.68 13.69 -11.06
N GLU A 61 3.89 13.58 -12.37
CA GLU A 61 2.81 13.65 -13.38
C GLU A 61 1.75 12.58 -13.12
N SER A 62 2.15 11.39 -12.65
CA SER A 62 1.22 10.36 -12.18
C SER A 62 1.73 9.72 -10.88
N THR A 63 0.84 9.59 -9.89
CA THR A 63 1.13 8.95 -8.60
C THR A 63 0.10 7.87 -8.31
N ASN A 64 0.50 6.60 -8.42
CA ASN A 64 -0.37 5.45 -8.20
C ASN A 64 -0.14 4.88 -6.79
N ILE A 65 -1.17 4.90 -5.95
CA ILE A 65 -1.10 4.45 -4.55
C ILE A 65 -2.00 3.22 -4.39
N PHE A 66 -1.37 2.07 -4.19
CA PHE A 66 -2.06 0.79 -4.00
C PHE A 66 -2.20 0.53 -2.51
N ARG A 67 -3.45 0.44 -2.02
CA ARG A 67 -3.80 0.23 -0.61
C ARG A 67 -4.44 -1.15 -0.41
N PRO A 68 -3.66 -2.24 -0.48
CA PRO A 68 -4.18 -3.58 -0.22
C PRO A 68 -4.59 -3.76 1.24
N GLY A 69 -5.53 -4.68 1.45
CA GLY A 69 -5.73 -5.33 2.74
C GLY A 69 -4.58 -6.28 3.09
N HIS A 70 -4.88 -7.27 3.92
CA HIS A 70 -3.88 -8.26 4.33
C HIS A 70 -3.34 -9.03 3.12
N LEU A 71 -2.01 -9.13 2.98
CA LEU A 71 -1.40 -9.87 1.86
C LEU A 71 -1.21 -11.34 2.22
N LEU A 72 -1.95 -12.20 1.52
CA LEU A 72 -1.89 -13.65 1.69
C LEU A 72 -0.64 -14.25 1.04
N GLY A 73 -0.14 -15.34 1.64
CA GLY A 73 0.81 -16.24 0.99
C GLY A 73 2.19 -16.29 1.63
N ASN A 74 2.36 -15.81 2.86
CA ASN A 74 3.63 -15.97 3.57
C ASN A 74 3.73 -17.38 4.17
N LYS A 75 4.74 -18.14 3.75
CA LYS A 75 4.95 -19.53 4.20
C LYS A 75 5.87 -19.66 5.42
N PHE A 76 6.65 -18.62 5.74
CA PHE A 76 7.76 -18.70 6.70
C PHE A 76 7.47 -18.00 8.03
N ARG A 77 6.54 -17.05 8.04
CA ARG A 77 6.18 -16.27 9.23
C ARG A 77 4.90 -16.76 9.86
N LEU A 78 5.01 -17.36 11.06
CA LEU A 78 3.88 -17.94 11.78
C LEU A 78 2.77 -16.92 12.08
N ASP A 79 3.14 -15.69 12.44
CA ASP A 79 2.19 -14.60 12.70
C ASP A 79 1.37 -14.24 11.46
N ILE A 80 2.01 -14.22 10.28
CA ILE A 80 1.31 -13.96 9.02
C ILE A 80 0.46 -15.16 8.62
N ARG A 81 0.91 -16.40 8.84
CA ARG A 81 0.09 -17.59 8.58
C ARG A 81 -1.18 -17.63 9.43
N LEU A 82 -1.13 -17.17 10.68
CA LEU A 82 -2.31 -17.03 11.52
C LEU A 82 -3.26 -15.94 11.00
N ALA A 83 -2.72 -14.81 10.54
CA ALA A 83 -3.51 -13.77 9.89
C ALA A 83 -4.14 -14.24 8.57
N ASP A 84 -3.43 -15.05 7.77
CA ASP A 84 -3.96 -15.69 6.57
C ASP A 84 -5.17 -16.58 6.92
N LEU A 85 -5.05 -17.40 7.98
CA LEU A 85 -6.16 -18.25 8.43
C LEU A 85 -7.36 -17.43 8.91
N ALA A 86 -7.12 -16.39 9.70
CA ALA A 86 -8.18 -15.50 10.17
C ALA A 86 -8.89 -14.79 9.01
N SER A 87 -8.15 -14.44 7.94
CA SER A 87 -8.71 -13.79 6.76
C SER A 87 -9.76 -14.65 6.05
N PHE A 88 -9.60 -15.98 6.02
CA PHE A 88 -10.63 -16.88 5.48
C PHE A 88 -11.96 -16.81 6.22
N ILE A 89 -11.93 -16.51 7.52
CA ILE A 89 -13.12 -16.38 8.35
C ILE A 89 -13.68 -14.95 8.24
N VAL A 90 -12.83 -13.93 8.26
CA VAL A 90 -13.24 -12.52 8.33
C VAL A 90 -13.68 -11.96 6.97
N ASP A 91 -12.98 -12.31 5.89
CA ASP A 91 -13.23 -11.74 4.55
C ASP A 91 -14.68 -11.91 4.07
N PRO A 92 -15.34 -13.08 4.25
CA PRO A 92 -16.73 -13.25 3.89
C PRO A 92 -17.66 -12.25 4.57
N PHE A 93 -17.35 -11.75 5.77
CA PHE A 93 -18.21 -10.79 6.47
C PHE A 93 -17.97 -9.33 6.06
N LEU A 94 -16.84 -9.02 5.43
CA LEU A 94 -16.49 -7.68 4.98
C LEU A 94 -17.27 -7.30 3.71
N HIS A 95 -18.47 -6.75 3.86
CA HIS A 95 -19.34 -6.32 2.75
C HIS A 95 -19.42 -4.79 2.62
N GLY A 96 -19.99 -4.32 1.49
CA GLY A 96 -20.16 -2.90 1.20
C GLY A 96 -18.84 -2.12 1.30
N SER A 97 -18.85 -1.01 2.04
CA SER A 97 -17.68 -0.16 2.26
C SER A 97 -16.52 -0.84 3.00
N PHE A 98 -16.77 -1.97 3.68
CA PHE A 98 -15.72 -2.73 4.36
C PHE A 98 -14.96 -3.69 3.43
N LYS A 99 -15.41 -3.89 2.19
CA LYS A 99 -14.72 -4.76 1.22
C LYS A 99 -13.26 -4.38 1.00
N LYS A 100 -12.90 -3.09 1.10
CA LYS A 100 -11.52 -2.61 0.97
C LYS A 100 -10.52 -3.25 1.92
N PHE A 101 -10.99 -3.76 3.07
CA PHE A 101 -10.16 -4.41 4.08
C PHE A 101 -9.92 -5.90 3.83
N ARG A 102 -10.58 -6.50 2.84
CA ARG A 102 -10.42 -7.93 2.53
C ARG A 102 -8.98 -8.26 2.16
N SER A 103 -8.58 -9.47 2.49
CA SER A 103 -7.26 -9.97 2.14
C SER A 103 -7.12 -10.20 0.63
N ILE A 104 -5.90 -10.07 0.12
CA ILE A 104 -5.58 -10.31 -1.28
C ILE A 104 -4.27 -11.09 -1.40
N SER A 105 -4.17 -11.98 -2.39
CA SER A 105 -2.90 -12.66 -2.64
C SER A 105 -1.88 -11.73 -3.28
N ALA A 106 -0.62 -11.87 -2.88
CA ALA A 106 0.48 -11.10 -3.49
C ALA A 106 0.52 -11.24 -5.02
N LYS A 107 0.17 -12.42 -5.54
CA LYS A 107 0.09 -12.70 -6.99
C LYS A 107 -0.98 -11.84 -7.70
N LYS A 108 -2.16 -11.67 -7.09
CA LYS A 108 -3.23 -10.85 -7.68
C LYS A 108 -2.83 -9.38 -7.67
N LEU A 109 -2.34 -8.88 -6.53
CA LEU A 109 -1.86 -7.50 -6.42
C LEU A 109 -0.74 -7.21 -7.44
N SER A 110 0.27 -8.09 -7.54
CA SER A 110 1.37 -7.89 -8.49
C SER A 110 0.91 -7.92 -9.95
N ALA A 111 -0.05 -8.80 -10.28
CA ALA A 111 -0.62 -8.85 -11.62
C ALA A 111 -1.34 -7.55 -11.95
N PHE A 112 -2.09 -6.98 -11.00
CA PHE A 112 -2.72 -5.67 -11.17
C PHE A 112 -1.68 -4.56 -11.36
N VAL A 113 -0.69 -4.46 -10.46
CA VAL A 113 0.35 -3.42 -10.49
C VAL A 113 1.14 -3.43 -11.81
N VAL A 114 1.44 -4.60 -12.37
CA VAL A 114 2.17 -4.73 -13.65
C VAL A 114 1.28 -4.41 -14.84
N ASN A 115 0.00 -4.76 -14.77
CA ASN A 115 -0.96 -4.52 -15.83
C ASN A 115 -1.59 -3.12 -15.78
N ASP A 116 -1.36 -2.37 -14.71
CA ASP A 116 -1.81 -1.00 -14.54
C ASP A 116 -1.18 -0.11 -15.62
N LYS A 117 -1.93 0.05 -16.71
CA LYS A 117 -1.60 0.94 -17.83
C LYS A 117 -2.16 2.33 -17.60
N GLU A 118 -2.91 2.57 -16.51
CA GLU A 118 -3.49 3.87 -16.21
C GLU A 118 -2.39 4.86 -15.79
N LYS A 119 -1.75 5.44 -16.81
CA LYS A 119 -0.96 6.67 -16.70
C LYS A 119 -1.88 7.88 -16.69
N LYS A 120 -2.98 7.83 -15.93
CA LYS A 120 -3.78 9.04 -15.72
C LYS A 120 -2.86 10.03 -15.02
N GLU A 121 -2.72 11.22 -15.61
CA GLU A 121 -1.93 12.32 -15.04
C GLU A 121 -2.65 12.88 -13.80
N ALA A 122 -2.63 12.09 -12.74
CA ALA A 122 -3.40 12.29 -11.53
C ALA A 122 -2.79 11.51 -10.37
N ILE A 123 -3.34 11.76 -9.18
CA ILE A 123 -3.12 10.95 -7.99
C ILE A 123 -4.22 9.88 -7.98
N ASN A 124 -3.83 8.62 -8.16
CA ASN A 124 -4.74 7.49 -8.25
C ASN A 124 -4.63 6.63 -6.99
N TYR A 125 -5.77 6.24 -6.42
CA TYR A 125 -5.83 5.31 -5.30
C TYR A 125 -6.53 4.03 -5.75
N PHE A 126 -5.92 2.90 -5.43
CA PHE A 126 -6.45 1.58 -5.72
C PHE A 126 -6.63 0.80 -4.42
N GLU A 127 -7.82 0.25 -4.19
CA GLU A 127 -8.16 -0.57 -3.04
C GLU A 127 -8.62 -1.97 -3.50
N PHE A 128 -9.06 -2.81 -2.56
CA PHE A 128 -9.40 -4.21 -2.84
C PHE A 128 -10.27 -4.43 -4.09
N ASN A 129 -11.31 -3.60 -4.30
CA ASN A 129 -12.23 -3.77 -5.41
C ASN A 129 -11.59 -3.53 -6.79
N ASP A 130 -10.49 -2.78 -6.85
CA ASP A 130 -9.79 -2.51 -8.10
C ASP A 130 -8.92 -3.69 -8.53
N PHE A 131 -8.52 -4.55 -7.58
CA PHE A 131 -7.59 -5.64 -7.82
C PHE A 131 -8.23 -6.96 -8.28
N ILE A 132 -9.56 -7.02 -8.42
CA ILE A 132 -10.33 -8.26 -8.64
C ILE A 132 -11.05 -8.25 -9.98
#